data_AF-A0A432FX47-F1
#
_entry.id   AF-A0A432FX47-F1
#
_cell.length_a   1.000
_cell.length_b   1.000
_cell.length_c   1.000
_cell.angle_alpha   90.00
_cell.angle_beta   90.00
_cell.angle_gamma   90.00
#
_symmetry.space_group_name_H-M   'P 1'
#
loop_
_entity.id
_entity.type
_entity.pdbx_description
1 polymer ?
#
loop_
_entity_poly.entity_id
_entity_poly.type
_entity_poly.pdbx_seq_one_letter_code
_entity_poly.pdbx_strand_id
1 'polypeptide(L)' 'MPKVIVDPASRSLENRFAVVHTRRRSRERFAEGCVTLVESESEAIAAADASRNRYAAVVYGPSSSSEGLLIYYLVRWLT' A
#
# COMPACT_ATOMS: atom_id res chain seq x y z
N MET A 1 -30.19 15.42 -13.44
CA MET A 1 -28.73 15.18 -13.41
C MET A 1 -28.37 14.88 -11.96
N PRO A 2 -27.97 13.66 -11.57
CA PRO A 2 -27.58 13.43 -10.19
C PRO A 2 -26.28 14.19 -9.93
N LYS A 3 -26.35 15.17 -9.03
CA LYS A 3 -25.18 15.90 -8.52
C LYS A 3 -24.45 14.91 -7.60
N VAL A 4 -23.50 14.17 -8.17
CA VAL A 4 -22.57 13.35 -7.38
C VAL A 4 -21.82 14.31 -6.47
N ILE A 5 -22.19 14.31 -5.20
CA ILE A 5 -21.39 14.90 -4.14
C ILE A 5 -20.22 13.94 -4.03
N VAL A 6 -19.15 14.21 -4.78
CA VAL A 6 -17.86 13.57 -4.52
C VAL A 6 -17.45 14.06 -3.15
N ASP A 7 -17.62 13.18 -2.17
CA ASP A 7 -17.08 13.37 -0.84
C ASP A 7 -15.59 13.71 -0.98
N PRO A 8 -15.06 14.80 -0.40
CA PRO A 8 -13.63 15.12 -0.51
C PRO A 8 -12.75 14.12 0.28
N ALA A 9 -13.34 13.26 1.10
CA ALA A 9 -12.71 12.08 1.68
C ALA A 9 -13.11 10.80 0.91
N SER A 10 -13.51 10.94 -0.37
CA SER A 10 -13.71 9.83 -1.30
C SER A 10 -12.43 9.02 -1.30
N ARG A 11 -12.53 7.90 -0.57
CA ARG A 11 -11.57 6.83 -0.36
C ARG A 11 -11.23 6.22 -1.72
N SER A 12 -10.48 6.95 -2.53
CA SER A 12 -9.87 6.45 -3.75
C SER A 12 -8.84 5.44 -3.31
N LEU A 13 -9.30 4.20 -3.12
CA LEU A 13 -8.44 3.06 -3.10
C LEU A 13 -7.78 3.05 -4.48
N GLU A 14 -6.50 3.40 -4.51
CA GLU A 14 -5.72 3.55 -5.72
C GLU A 14 -4.44 2.74 -5.60
N ASN A 15 -3.89 2.34 -6.74
CA ASN A 15 -2.61 1.67 -6.78
C ASN A 15 -1.51 2.67 -6.42
N ARG A 16 -0.83 2.43 -5.31
CA ARG A 16 0.30 3.24 -4.86
C ARG A 16 1.56 2.41 -4.81
N PHE A 17 2.69 3.07 -5.06
CA PHE A 17 3.99 2.48 -4.85
C PHE A 17 4.31 2.52 -3.36
N ALA A 18 4.85 1.42 -2.85
CA ALA A 18 5.20 1.32 -1.45
C ALA A 18 6.36 0.36 -1.21
N VAL A 19 7.02 0.56 -0.08
CA VAL A 19 7.96 -0.40 0.49
C VAL A 19 7.25 -1.13 1.61
N VAL A 20 7.06 -2.44 1.43
CA VAL A 20 6.43 -3.29 2.43
C VAL A 20 7.51 -3.98 3.24
N HIS A 21 7.48 -3.76 4.55
CA HIS A 21 8.34 -4.46 5.49
C HIS A 21 7.66 -5.76 5.94
N THR A 22 8.13 -6.91 5.43
CA THR A 22 7.60 -8.22 5.80
C THR A 22 8.67 -9.29 5.80
N ARG A 23 8.68 -10.12 6.84
CA ARG A 23 9.52 -11.33 6.89
C ARG A 23 9.00 -12.47 5.99
N ARG A 24 7.73 -12.40 5.57
CA ARG A 24 7.08 -13.43 4.74
C ARG A 24 6.28 -12.77 3.62
N ARG A 25 6.69 -13.01 2.37
CA ARG A 25 5.98 -12.54 1.16
C ARG A 25 4.67 -13.29 0.86
N SER A 26 4.32 -14.30 1.67
CA SER A 26 3.06 -15.04 1.56
C SER A 26 1.82 -14.26 2.04
N ARG A 27 1.98 -13.07 2.64
CA ARG A 27 0.85 -12.23 3.05
C ARG A 27 0.45 -11.31 1.91
N GLU A 28 -0.86 -11.19 1.71
CA GLU A 28 -1.47 -10.30 0.70
C GLU A 28 -2.03 -9.01 1.32
N ARG A 29 -1.98 -8.89 2.65
CA ARG A 29 -2.52 -7.75 3.41
C ARG A 29 -1.50 -7.28 4.43
N PHE A 30 -1.32 -5.96 4.49
CA PHE A 30 -0.36 -5.31 5.37
C PHE A 30 -1.04 -4.14 6.08
N ALA A 31 -0.80 -4.00 7.39
CA ALA A 31 -1.22 -2.81 8.11
C ALA A 31 -0.40 -1.61 7.64
N GLU A 32 -0.98 -0.40 7.71
CA GLU A 32 -0.28 0.84 7.36
C GLU A 32 1.11 0.96 8.01
N GLY A 33 1.27 0.55 9.27
CA GLY A 33 2.57 0.58 9.95
C GLY A 33 3.66 -0.31 9.33
N CYS A 34 3.32 -1.25 8.45
CA CYS A 34 4.27 -2.06 7.69
C CYS A 34 4.46 -1.59 6.24
N VAL A 35 3.74 -0.55 5.80
CA VAL A 35 3.72 -0.08 4.41
C VAL A 35 4.16 1.37 4.39
N THR A 36 5.28 1.64 3.73
CA THR A 36 5.74 3.00 3.50
C THR A 36 5.41 3.39 2.07
N LEU A 37 4.41 4.25 1.89
CA LEU A 37 4.07 4.79 0.58
C LEU A 37 5.20 5.67 0.04
N VAL A 38 5.43 5.60 -1.25
CA VAL A 38 6.41 6.42 -1.98
C VAL A 38 5.77 6.97 -3.26
N GLU A 39 6.36 8.01 -3.81
CA GLU A 39 5.79 8.74 -4.95
C GLU A 39 6.03 8.03 -6.28
N SER A 40 6.96 7.07 -6.35
CA SER A 40 7.38 6.46 -7.61
C SER A 40 7.90 5.04 -7.45
N GLU A 41 7.80 4.25 -8.53
CA GLU A 41 8.31 2.88 -8.60
C GLU A 41 9.82 2.82 -8.29
N SER A 42 10.60 3.73 -8.87
CA SER A 42 12.05 3.81 -8.67
C SER A 42 12.43 4.04 -7.21
N GLU A 43 11.70 4.90 -6.49
CA GLU A 43 11.90 5.13 -5.06
C GLU A 43 11.58 3.86 -4.24
N ALA A 44 10.52 3.13 -4.61
CA ALA A 44 10.17 1.89 -3.94
C ALA A 44 11.29 0.86 -4.10
N ILE A 45 11.83 0.72 -5.31
CA ILE A 45 12.92 -0.21 -5.64
C ILE A 45 14.22 0.22 -4.96
N ALA A 46 14.56 1.51 -4.97
CA ALA A 46 15.76 2.03 -4.33
C ALA A 46 15.73 1.86 -2.80
N ALA A 47 14.55 1.97 -2.19
CA ALA A 47 14.34 1.75 -0.76
C ALA A 47 14.09 0.28 -0.40
N ALA A 48 13.93 -0.61 -1.38
CA ALA A 48 13.83 -2.05 -1.15
C ALA A 48 15.17 -2.60 -0.66
N ASP A 49 15.12 -3.39 0.39
CA ASP A 49 16.29 -3.98 1.03
C ASP A 49 15.90 -5.37 1.54
N ALA A 50 16.23 -6.38 0.75
CA ALA A 50 15.93 -7.77 1.08
C ALA A 50 16.62 -8.23 2.37
N SER A 51 17.78 -7.64 2.71
CA SER A 51 18.51 -7.94 3.96
C SER A 51 17.72 -7.44 5.18
N ARG A 52 17.03 -6.31 5.02
CA ARG A 52 16.17 -5.68 6.05
C ARG A 52 14.70 -6.07 5.92
N ASN A 53 14.36 -7.10 5.15
CA ASN A 53 12.98 -7.57 4.93
C ASN A 53 12.06 -6.48 4.33
N ARG A 54 12.60 -5.58 3.52
CA ARG A 54 11.87 -4.51 2.83
C ARG A 54 11.81 -4.82 1.35
N TYR A 55 10.60 -4.83 0.81
CA TYR A 55 10.39 -5.17 -0.59
C TYR A 55 9.53 -4.11 -1.25
N ALA A 56 9.97 -3.67 -2.42
CA ALA A 56 9.19 -2.80 -3.28
C ALA A 56 7.93 -3.53 -3.73
N ALA A 57 6.78 -2.88 -3.59
CA ALA A 57 5.50 -3.40 -4.01
C ALA A 57 4.58 -2.29 -4.49
N VAL A 58 3.62 -2.69 -5.31
CA VAL A 58 2.42 -1.90 -5.55
C VAL A 58 1.37 -2.38 -4.57
N VAL A 59 0.78 -1.44 -3.84
CA VAL A 59 -0.28 -1.69 -2.88
C VAL A 59 -1.56 -0.96 -3.29
N TYR A 60 -2.69 -1.42 -2.78
CA TYR A 60 -4.00 -0.84 -3.00
C TYR A 60 -4.61 -0.48 -1.64
N GLY A 61 -4.92 0.79 -1.43
CA GLY A 61 -5.36 1.28 -0.12
C GLY A 61 -5.10 2.78 0.09
N PRO A 62 -5.32 3.28 1.32
CA PRO A 62 -5.67 2.52 2.53
C PRO A 62 -7.16 2.16 2.60
N SER A 63 -7.46 0.89 2.92
CA SER A 63 -8.82 0.45 3.26
C SER A 63 -8.95 0.35 4.78
N SER A 64 -10.01 0.92 5.34
CA SER A 64 -10.32 0.73 6.75
C SER A 64 -10.93 -0.66 6.99
N SER A 65 -10.37 -1.40 7.94
CA SER A 65 -10.97 -2.61 8.50
C SER A 65 -12.10 -2.25 9.48
N SER A 66 -13.00 -3.19 9.78
CA SER A 66 -14.08 -3.01 10.77
C SER A 66 -13.57 -2.64 12.17
N GLU A 67 -12.30 -2.90 12.46
CA GLU A 67 -11.62 -2.54 13.72
C GLU A 67 -10.96 -1.14 13.69
N GLY A 68 -11.18 -0.35 12.62
CA GLY A 68 -10.61 0.99 12.47
C GLY A 68 -9.14 1.04 12.02
N LEU A 69 -8.54 -0.13 11.76
CA LEU A 69 -7.17 -0.24 11.27
C LEU A 69 -7.10 0.02 9.76
N LEU A 70 -6.13 0.82 9.33
CA LEU A 70 -5.83 1.03 7.92
C LEU A 70 -4.96 -0.13 7.40
N ILE A 71 -5.46 -0.80 6.37
CA ILE A 71 -4.78 -1.90 5.69
C ILE A 71 -4.59 -1.60 4.21
N TYR A 72 -3.49 -2.13 3.69
CA TYR A 72 -3.14 -2.11 2.28
C TYR A 72 -3.14 -3.53 1.75
N TYR A 73 -3.73 -3.70 0.57
CA TYR A 73 -3.70 -4.95 -0.17
C TYR A 73 -2.50 -4.96 -1.10
N LEU A 74 -1.75 -6.05 -1.11
CA LEU A 74 -0.69 -6.25 -2.08
C LEU A 74 -1.29 -6.46 -3.46
N VAL A 75 -0.84 -5.68 -4.43
CA VAL A 75 -1.22 -5.85 -5.84
C VAL A 75 -0.16 -6.69 -6.54
N ARG A 76 1.12 -6.29 -6.42
CA ARG A 76 2.27 -7.03 -6.95
C ARG A 76 3.57 -6.59 -6.28
N TRP A 77 4.55 -7.47 -6.25
CA TRP A 77 5.93 -7.12 -5.92
C TRP A 77 6.63 -6.50 -7.14
N LEU A 78 7.56 -5.58 -6.90
CA LEU A 78 8.42 -5.00 -7.92
C LEU A 78 9.84 -5.63 -7.91
N THR A 79 10.09 -6.56 -6.99
CA THR A 79 11.36 -7.28 -6.75
C THR A 79 11.14 -8.74 -6.35
#